data_AF-A0A1M2W7N4-F1
#
_entry.id   AF-A0A1M2W7N4-F1
#
_cell.length_a   1.000
_cell.length_b   1.000
_cell.length_c   1.000
_cell.angle_alpha   90.00
_cell.angle_beta   90.00
_cell.angle_gamma   90.00
#
_symmetry.space_group_name_H-M   'P 1'
#
loop_
_entity.id
_entity.type
_entity.pdbx_description
1 polymer ?
#
loop_
_entity_poly.entity_id
_entity_poly.type
_entity_poly.pdbx_seq_one_letter_code
_entity_poly.pdbx_strand_id
1 'polypeptide(L)' 'MTGYDTIWPADSVEFCPHPDATDVFVVGTYKLEDSEKIETASTADDAPDDSGTPPPEAPKKPQKRRGKCMLFRLRDDDQ' A
#
# COMPACT_ATOMS: atom_id res chain seq x y z
N MET A 1 5.47 -3.75 25.21
CA MET A 1 4.43 -3.56 24.17
C MET A 1 4.93 -4.22 22.90
N THR A 2 4.36 -5.37 22.52
CA THR A 2 4.71 -6.09 21.29
C THR A 2 3.86 -5.56 20.14
N GLY A 3 4.50 -5.01 19.10
CA GLY A 3 3.79 -4.60 17.88
C GLY A 3 3.31 -5.80 17.07
N TYR A 4 2.27 -5.60 16.25
CA TYR A 4 1.78 -6.61 15.31
C TYR A 4 2.19 -6.25 13.88
N ASP A 5 2.84 -7.18 13.18
CA ASP A 5 3.20 -7.01 11.77
C ASP A 5 2.01 -7.37 10.87
N THR A 6 1.50 -6.37 10.16
CA THR A 6 0.38 -6.49 9.23
C THR A 6 0.77 -7.11 7.88
N ILE A 7 2.06 -7.36 7.63
CA ILE A 7 2.69 -7.84 6.38
C ILE A 7 2.58 -6.83 5.22
N TRP A 8 1.47 -6.10 5.13
CA TRP A 8 1.22 -5.02 4.17
C TRP A 8 1.13 -3.67 4.92
N PRO A 9 1.39 -2.54 4.24
CA PRO A 9 1.28 -1.22 4.86
C PRO A 9 -0.07 -1.04 5.56
N ALA A 10 -0.04 -0.59 6.82
CA ALA A 10 -1.24 -0.23 7.57
C ALA A 10 -1.54 1.25 7.31
N ASP A 11 -2.63 1.51 6.60
CA ASP A 11 -2.99 2.85 6.14
C ASP A 11 -4.05 3.52 7.02
N SER A 12 -4.85 2.72 7.73
CA SER A 12 -5.86 3.22 8.65
C SER A 12 -6.03 2.34 9.88
N VAL A 13 -6.35 2.98 11.01
CA VAL A 13 -6.73 2.34 12.26
C VAL A 13 -7.97 3.05 12.79
N GLU A 14 -9.03 2.31 13.06
CA GLU A 14 -10.31 2.87 13.53
C GLU A 14 -10.84 2.06 14.70
N PHE A 15 -11.17 2.75 15.80
CA PHE A 15 -11.83 2.14 16.95
C PHE A 15 -13.33 2.01 16.70
N CYS A 16 -13.95 0.96 17.25
CA CYS A 16 -15.40 0.80 17.18
C CYS A 16 -16.09 1.97 17.92
N PRO A 17 -17.04 2.67 17.30
CA PRO A 17 -17.71 3.81 17.93
C PRO A 17 -18.77 3.40 18.98
N HIS A 18 -19.08 2.11 19.08
CA HIS A 18 -20.11 1.62 20.01
C HIS A 18 -19.57 1.63 21.46
N PRO A 19 -20.32 2.16 22.44
CA PRO A 19 -19.84 2.31 23.82
C PRO A 19 -19.47 0.97 24.48
N ASP A 20 -20.15 -0.11 24.11
CA ASP A 20 -19.90 -1.46 24.66
C ASP A 20 -18.78 -2.24 23.93
N ALA A 21 -18.09 -1.64 22.96
CA ALA A 21 -17.06 -2.31 22.15
C ALA A 21 -15.80 -1.46 21.95
N THR A 22 -15.47 -0.61 22.92
CA THR A 22 -14.30 0.29 22.89
C THR A 22 -12.97 -0.46 22.92
N ASP A 23 -12.99 -1.73 23.28
CA ASP A 23 -11.86 -2.68 23.23
C ASP A 23 -11.58 -3.21 21.82
N VAL A 24 -12.43 -2.88 20.83
CA VAL A 24 -12.31 -3.37 19.46
C VAL A 24 -11.85 -2.27 18.52
N PHE A 25 -10.89 -2.60 17.66
CA PHE A 25 -10.47 -1.74 16.56
C PHE A 25 -10.18 -2.55 15.30
N VAL A 26 -10.20 -1.88 14.15
CA VAL A 26 -9.84 -2.45 12.86
C VAL A 26 -8.59 -1.78 12.31
N VAL A 27 -7.83 -2.54 11.53
CA VAL A 27 -6.69 -2.04 10.76
C VAL A 27 -6.91 -2.34 9.28
N GLY A 28 -6.93 -1.28 8.49
CA GLY A 28 -6.97 -1.34 7.03
C GLY A 28 -5.57 -1.33 6.44
N THR A 29 -5.34 -2.19 5.44
CA THR A 29 -4.08 -2.22 4.69
C THR A 29 -4.31 -2.00 3.21
N TYR A 30 -3.36 -1.36 2.55
CA TYR A 30 -3.36 -1.09 1.12
C TYR A 30 -1.95 -1.27 0.55
N LYS A 31 -1.80 -2.29 -0.30
CA LYS A 31 -0.56 -2.61 -1.00
C LYS A 31 -0.74 -2.47 -2.50
N LEU A 32 0.10 -1.65 -3.10
CA LEU A 32 0.32 -1.63 -4.55
C LEU A 32 1.35 -2.71 -4.87
N GLU A 33 1.01 -3.64 -5.77
CA GLU A 33 2.00 -4.59 -6.28
C GLU A 33 2.88 -3.89 -7.31
N ASP A 34 4.19 -4.00 -7.16
CA ASP A 34 5.12 -3.54 -8.17
C ASP A 34 4.86 -4.33 -9.44
N SER A 35 4.52 -3.61 -10.51
CA SER A 35 4.56 -4.19 -11.84
C SER A 35 6.03 -4.38 -12.12
N GLU A 36 6.51 -5.62 -12.26
CA GLU A 36 7.90 -5.92 -12.58
C GLU A 36 8.42 -4.87 -13.58
N LYS A 37 9.33 -4.01 -13.11
CA LYS A 37 10.17 -3.22 -13.99
C LYS A 37 10.90 -4.28 -14.80
N ILE A 38 10.45 -4.48 -16.03
CA ILE A 38 11.27 -5.15 -17.02
C ILE A 38 12.51 -4.28 -17.11
N GLU A 39 13.59 -4.77 -16.53
CA GLU A 39 14.93 -4.20 -16.64
C GLU A 39 15.34 -4.23 -18.11
N THR A 40 14.99 -3.21 -18.87
CA THR A 40 15.80 -2.84 -20.04
C THR A 40 16.90 -1.93 -19.55
N ALA A 41 17.94 -2.57 -19.02
CA ALA A 41 19.29 -2.05 -19.15
C ALA A 41 19.66 -2.05 -20.63
N SER A 42 19.48 -0.91 -21.30
CA SER A 42 20.15 -0.59 -22.56
C SER A 42 20.76 0.79 -22.41
N THR A 43 22.07 0.78 -22.23
CA THR A 43 23.02 1.89 -22.35
C THR A 43 22.80 2.75 -23.59
N ALA A 44 23.15 4.04 -23.45
CA ALA A 44 23.83 4.92 -24.41
C ALA A 44 23.08 6.20 -24.86
N ASP A 45 23.69 7.32 -24.48
CA ASP A 45 23.91 8.56 -25.24
C ASP A 45 22.78 9.59 -25.48
N ASP A 46 22.90 10.69 -24.72
CA ASP A 46 22.88 12.11 -25.11
C ASP A 46 22.22 12.53 -26.44
N ALA A 47 21.08 13.23 -26.34
CA ALA A 47 20.71 14.37 -27.19
C ALA A 47 19.58 15.19 -26.52
N PRO A 48 19.67 16.54 -26.44
CA PRO A 48 18.53 17.36 -26.04
C PRO A 48 17.70 17.66 -27.29
N ASP A 49 16.66 16.86 -27.56
CA ASP A 49 15.66 17.23 -28.57
C ASP A 49 14.43 17.85 -27.88
N ASP A 50 14.47 19.18 -27.85
CA ASP A 50 13.36 20.08 -27.54
C ASP A 50 12.29 19.98 -28.64
N SER A 51 11.50 18.91 -28.64
CA SER A 51 10.29 18.81 -29.43
C SER A 51 9.11 18.52 -28.50
N GLY A 52 8.38 19.60 -28.17
CA GLY A 52 7.23 19.65 -27.25
C GLY A 52 5.99 18.88 -27.72
N THR A 53 6.13 17.61 -28.05
CA THR A 53 5.02 16.69 -28.32
C THR A 53 5.10 15.54 -27.31
N PRO A 54 4.19 15.44 -26.32
CA PRO A 54 4.19 14.28 -25.44
C PRO A 54 3.97 13.02 -26.30
N PRO A 55 4.80 11.97 -26.15
CA PRO A 55 4.59 10.71 -26.85
C PRO A 55 3.18 10.18 -26.59
N PRO A 56 2.53 9.50 -27.56
CA PRO A 56 1.24 8.86 -27.32
C PRO A 56 1.36 7.95 -26.10
N GLU A 57 0.52 8.19 -25.08
CA GLU A 57 0.58 7.46 -23.81
C GLU A 57 0.51 5.96 -24.08
N ALA A 58 1.63 5.26 -23.90
CA ALA A 58 1.65 3.81 -23.97
C ALA A 58 0.62 3.26 -22.96
N PRO A 59 -0.14 2.19 -23.30
CA PRO A 59 -1.14 1.64 -22.40
C PRO A 59 -0.46 1.24 -21.08
N LYS A 60 -0.82 1.95 -19.99
CA LYS A 60 -0.29 1.67 -18.66
C LYS A 60 -0.72 0.25 -18.29
N LYS A 61 0.27 -0.62 -18.02
CA LYS A 61 0.00 -1.98 -17.53
C LYS A 61 -0.96 -1.88 -16.34
N PRO A 62 -1.93 -2.79 -16.20
CA PRO A 62 -2.88 -2.75 -15.10
C PRO A 62 -2.13 -2.90 -13.77
N GLN A 63 -2.23 -1.89 -12.90
CA GLN A 63 -1.64 -1.91 -11.57
C GLN A 63 -2.52 -2.75 -10.63
N LYS A 64 -1.94 -3.78 -10.00
CA LYS A 64 -2.65 -4.63 -9.04
C LYS A 64 -2.61 -4.01 -7.65
N ARG A 65 -3.75 -4.06 -6.96
CA ARG A 65 -3.97 -3.48 -5.62
C ARG A 65 -4.50 -4.57 -4.69
N ARG A 66 -3.99 -4.63 -3.47
CA ARG A 66 -4.37 -5.61 -2.45
C ARG A 66 -4.65 -4.91 -1.14
N GLY A 67 -5.68 -5.35 -0.42
CA GLY A 67 -5.97 -4.86 0.92
C GLY A 67 -6.53 -5.97 1.81
N LYS A 68 -6.30 -5.83 3.11
CA LYS A 68 -6.86 -6.65 4.19
C LYS A 68 -7.51 -5.71 5.20
N CYS A 69 -8.61 -6.18 5.79
CA CYS A 69 -9.22 -5.60 6.98
C CYS A 69 -9.04 -6.60 8.13
N MET A 70 -8.31 -6.19 9.17
CA MET A 70 -8.03 -7.02 10.34
C MET A 70 -8.77 -6.47 11.55
N LEU A 71 -9.43 -7.34 12.31
CA LEU A 71 -10.14 -7.00 13.54
C LEU A 71 -9.28 -7.41 14.74
N PHE A 72 -9.11 -6.48 15.67
CA PHE A 72 -8.39 -6.71 16.91
C PHE A 72 -9.33 -6.43 18.09
N ARG A 73 -9.13 -7.21 19.16
CA ARG A 73 -9.73 -6.98 20.47
C ARG A 73 -8.61 -6.84 21.48
N LEU A 74 -8.59 -5.73 22.21
CA LEU A 74 -7.71 -5.52 23.34
C LEU A 74 -8.08 -6.55 24.43
N ARG A 75 -7.09 -7.29 24.91
CA ARG A 75 -7.21 -8.07 26.13
C ARG A 75 -6.34 -7.39 27.17
N ASP A 76 -6.91 -7.15 28.34
CA ASP A 76 -6.12 -6.84 29.52
C ASP A 76 -5.49 -8.18 29.94
N ASP A 77 -4.30 -8.47 29.44
CA ASP A 77 -3.45 -9.46 30.10
C ASP A 77 -2.99 -8.77 31.39
N ASP A 78 -3.65 -9.09 32.51
CA ASP A 78 -3.16 -8.77 33.86
C ASP A 78 -1.70 -9.24 33.94
N GLN A 79 -0.75 -8.30 33.96
CA GLN A 79 0.65 -8.56 34.21
C GLN A 79 0.95 -8.47 35.71
#